data_AF-A0A9Q2S0L6-F1
#
_entry.id   AF-A0A9Q2S0L6-F1
#
_cell.length_a   1.000
_cell.length_b   1.000
_cell.length_c   1.000
_cell.angle_alpha   90.00
_cell.angle_beta   90.00
_cell.angle_gamma   90.00
#
_symmetry.space_group_name_H-M   'P 1'
#
loop_
_entity.id
_entity.type
_entity.pdbx_description
1 polymer ?
#
loop_
_entity_poly.entity_id
_entity_poly.type
_entity_poly.pdbx_seq_one_letter_code
_entity_poly.pdbx_strand_id
1 'polypeptide(L)'
;MATYPPDRLRGDAVCLAQIEDAMKEGIRPEDLLEAVQAYATDSAGFTRSKVCFSDNWFQSRRWQAYVEKQAEDREKSAALATDHHARLACWISDRSPMCKHITPTQVTALLASQLVTEAQIQAAGLRT
;
A
#
# COMPACT_ATOMS: atom_id res chain seq x y z
N MET A 1 -1.03 -10.83 17.48
CA MET A 1 -2.13 -11.75 17.12
C MET A 1 -3.48 -11.29 17.69
N ALA A 2 -3.83 -9.99 17.62
CA ALA A 2 -5.06 -9.46 18.23
C ALA A 2 -6.02 -8.81 17.21
N THR A 3 -5.97 -9.26 15.96
CA THR A 3 -6.70 -8.62 14.86
C THR A 3 -7.82 -9.49 14.31
N TYR A 4 -7.62 -10.82 14.25
CA TYR A 4 -8.69 -11.74 13.88
C TYR A 4 -9.73 -11.82 15.01
N PRO A 5 -11.03 -11.99 14.72
CA PRO A 5 -12.04 -12.14 15.76
C PRO A 5 -11.64 -13.24 16.75
N PRO A 6 -11.51 -12.94 18.06
CA PRO A 6 -10.90 -13.84 19.03
C PRO A 6 -11.70 -15.14 19.20
N ASP A 7 -13.02 -15.10 18.98
CA ASP A 7 -13.91 -16.26 19.00
C ASP A 7 -13.80 -17.15 17.74
N ARG A 8 -12.97 -16.76 16.76
CA ARG A 8 -12.71 -17.48 15.51
C ARG A 8 -11.28 -17.97 15.37
N LEU A 9 -10.46 -17.79 16.41
CA LEU A 9 -9.12 -18.37 16.48
C LEU A 9 -9.23 -19.87 16.79
N ARG A 10 -8.67 -20.69 15.91
CA ARG A 10 -8.59 -22.14 16.06
C ARG A 10 -7.42 -22.69 15.25
N GLY A 11 -6.86 -23.80 15.72
CA GLY A 11 -5.93 -24.61 14.93
C GLY A 11 -4.59 -23.92 14.72
N ASP A 12 -3.99 -23.40 15.78
CA ASP A 12 -2.75 -22.61 15.73
C ASP A 12 -1.62 -23.33 14.97
N ALA A 13 -1.45 -24.64 15.18
CA ALA A 13 -0.45 -25.43 14.45
C ALA A 13 -0.70 -25.46 12.92
N VAL A 14 -1.98 -25.52 12.50
CA VAL A 14 -2.37 -25.48 11.09
C VAL A 14 -2.13 -24.09 10.52
N CYS A 15 -2.54 -23.03 11.25
CA CYS A 15 -2.28 -21.66 10.86
C CYS A 15 -0.78 -21.40 10.66
N LEU A 16 0.07 -21.82 11.61
CA LEU A 16 1.52 -21.65 11.53
C LEU A 16 2.12 -22.39 10.33
N ALA A 17 1.74 -23.66 10.12
CA ALA A 17 2.21 -24.42 8.96
C ALA A 17 1.83 -23.74 7.63
N GLN A 18 0.59 -23.24 7.52
CA GLN A 18 0.14 -22.53 6.31
C GLN A 18 0.85 -21.19 6.10
N ILE A 19 1.14 -20.45 7.19
CA ILE A 19 1.94 -19.21 7.11
C ILE A 19 3.36 -19.52 6.65
N GLU A 20 3.99 -20.55 7.22
CA GLU A 20 5.33 -20.98 6.79
C GLU A 20 5.36 -21.38 5.32
N ASP A 21 4.35 -22.10 4.85
CA ASP A 21 4.26 -22.50 3.44
C ASP A 21 4.04 -21.29 2.52
N ALA A 22 3.20 -20.33 2.91
CA ALA A 22 3.04 -19.08 2.17
C ALA A 22 4.35 -18.27 2.11
N MET A 23 5.14 -18.26 3.19
CA MET A 23 6.46 -17.61 3.21
C MET A 23 7.47 -18.32 2.29
N LYS A 24 7.45 -19.65 2.21
CA LYS A 24 8.26 -20.41 1.25
C LYS A 24 7.85 -20.12 -0.21
N GLU A 25 6.58 -19.80 -0.44
CA GLU A 25 6.06 -19.34 -1.73
C GLU A 25 6.44 -17.87 -2.06
N GLY A 26 7.16 -17.18 -1.16
CA GLY A 26 7.65 -15.83 -1.38
C GLY A 26 6.73 -14.72 -0.89
N ILE A 27 5.65 -15.05 -0.18
CA ILE A 27 4.78 -14.06 0.44
C ILE A 27 5.47 -13.47 1.67
N ARG A 28 5.52 -12.15 1.75
CA ARG A 28 6.13 -11.48 2.89
C ARG A 28 5.22 -11.58 4.12
N PRO A 29 5.76 -11.82 5.33
CA PRO A 29 4.97 -11.86 6.56
C PRO A 29 4.10 -10.62 6.78
N GLU A 30 4.57 -9.47 6.34
CA GLU A 30 3.87 -8.18 6.44
C GLU A 30 2.61 -8.15 5.57
N ASP A 31 2.66 -8.73 4.36
CA ASP A 31 1.51 -8.81 3.45
C ASP A 31 0.43 -9.74 4.01
N LEU A 32 0.84 -10.86 4.64
CA LEU A 32 -0.09 -11.75 5.35
C LEU A 32 -0.73 -11.07 6.55
N LEU A 33 0.06 -10.30 7.31
CA LEU A 33 -0.46 -9.54 8.46
C LEU A 33 -1.49 -8.49 8.01
N GLU A 34 -1.19 -7.74 6.95
CA GLU A 34 -2.10 -6.76 6.36
C GLU A 34 -3.35 -7.45 5.80
N ALA A 35 -3.21 -8.63 5.20
CA ALA A 35 -4.36 -9.42 4.72
C ALA A 35 -5.29 -9.85 5.87
N VAL A 36 -4.73 -10.27 7.00
CA VAL A 36 -5.49 -10.60 8.22
C VAL A 36 -6.21 -9.36 8.76
N GLN A 37 -5.56 -8.20 8.75
CA GLN A 37 -6.16 -6.92 9.17
C GLN A 37 -7.31 -6.48 8.26
N ALA A 38 -7.11 -6.57 6.95
CA ALA A 38 -8.13 -6.25 5.96
C ALA A 38 -9.35 -7.19 6.11
N TYR A 39 -9.12 -8.50 6.23
CA TYR A 39 -10.20 -9.46 6.45
C TYR A 39 -10.97 -9.22 7.75
N ALA A 40 -10.27 -8.90 8.85
CA ALA A 40 -10.91 -8.55 10.12
C ALA A 40 -11.75 -7.28 10.03
N THR A 41 -11.28 -6.28 9.28
CA THR A 41 -12.01 -5.03 9.02
C THR A 41 -13.25 -5.28 8.16
N ASP A 42 -13.11 -6.04 7.07
CA ASP A 42 -14.23 -6.40 6.18
C ASP A 42 -15.30 -7.22 6.87
N SER A 43 -14.89 -8.09 7.81
CA SER A 43 -15.81 -8.93 8.59
C SER A 43 -16.31 -8.26 9.87
N ALA A 44 -15.92 -7.01 10.15
CA ALA A 44 -16.43 -6.26 11.28
C ALA A 44 -17.95 -6.09 11.14
N GLY A 45 -18.71 -6.61 12.12
CA GLY A 45 -20.18 -6.58 12.11
C GLY A 45 -20.84 -7.72 11.34
N PHE A 46 -20.08 -8.65 10.74
CA PHE A 46 -20.67 -9.85 10.16
C PHE A 46 -21.18 -10.79 11.26
N THR A 47 -22.22 -11.56 10.93
CA THR A 47 -22.67 -12.61 11.83
C THR A 47 -21.60 -13.69 11.92
N ARG A 48 -21.55 -14.33 13.08
CA ARG A 48 -20.63 -15.44 13.40
C ARG A 48 -20.53 -16.52 12.31
N SER A 49 -21.63 -16.87 11.64
CA SER A 49 -21.64 -17.88 10.58
C SER A 49 -21.02 -17.43 9.26
N LYS A 50 -20.73 -16.13 9.10
CA LYS A 50 -20.12 -15.53 7.90
C LYS A 50 -18.61 -15.30 8.04
N VAL A 51 -18.05 -15.56 9.22
CA VAL A 51 -16.61 -15.41 9.50
C VAL A 51 -15.96 -16.80 9.57
N CYS A 52 -14.94 -17.03 8.76
CA CYS A 52 -14.18 -18.27 8.76
C CYS A 52 -13.39 -18.42 10.07
N PHE A 53 -13.18 -19.65 10.53
CA PHE A 53 -12.12 -19.90 11.51
C PHE A 53 -10.75 -19.65 10.88
N SER A 54 -9.76 -19.23 11.69
CA SER A 54 -8.43 -18.88 11.20
C SER A 54 -7.76 -20.02 10.43
N ASP A 55 -7.83 -21.25 10.94
CA ASP A 55 -7.30 -22.45 10.28
C ASP A 55 -7.87 -22.64 8.87
N ASN A 56 -9.19 -22.53 8.74
CA ASN A 56 -9.88 -22.65 7.46
C ASN A 56 -9.52 -21.48 6.53
N TRP A 57 -9.46 -20.26 7.03
CA TRP A 57 -9.11 -19.09 6.22
C TRP A 57 -7.71 -19.20 5.61
N PHE A 58 -6.73 -19.67 6.40
CA PHE A 58 -5.38 -19.95 5.91
C PHE A 58 -5.34 -21.14 4.94
N GLN A 59 -5.96 -22.26 5.31
CA GLN A 59 -5.97 -23.48 4.49
C GLN A 59 -6.67 -23.30 3.15
N SER A 60 -7.76 -22.53 3.11
CA SER A 60 -8.51 -22.23 1.88
C SER A 60 -7.88 -21.12 1.04
N ARG A 61 -6.72 -20.60 1.45
CA ARG A 61 -5.98 -19.54 0.75
C ARG A 61 -6.78 -18.27 0.47
N ARG A 62 -7.82 -17.99 1.27
CA ARG A 62 -8.66 -16.78 1.10
C ARG A 62 -7.87 -15.48 1.25
N TRP A 63 -6.73 -15.54 1.92
CA TRP A 63 -5.77 -14.44 2.08
C TRP A 63 -5.09 -14.02 0.77
N GLN A 64 -5.01 -14.88 -0.24
CA GLN A 64 -4.34 -14.57 -1.50
C GLN A 64 -4.97 -13.36 -2.20
N ALA A 65 -6.31 -13.32 -2.29
CA ALA A 65 -7.03 -12.19 -2.88
C ALA A 65 -6.76 -10.85 -2.16
N TYR A 66 -6.52 -10.89 -0.85
CA TYR A 66 -6.16 -9.70 -0.08
C TYR A 66 -4.73 -9.24 -0.39
N VAL A 67 -3.78 -10.17 -0.46
CA VAL A 67 -2.38 -9.88 -0.80
C VAL A 67 -2.26 -9.34 -2.23
N GLU A 68 -2.95 -9.96 -3.19
CA GLU A 68 -3.00 -9.50 -4.58
C GLU A 68 -3.58 -8.09 -4.69
N LYS A 69 -4.71 -7.84 -4.01
CA LYS A 69 -5.32 -6.51 -3.95
C LYS A 69 -4.38 -5.47 -3.35
N GLN A 70 -3.67 -5.80 -2.27
CA GLN A 70 -2.68 -4.88 -1.68
C GLN A 70 -1.55 -4.56 -2.64
N ALA A 71 -1.05 -5.55 -3.38
CA ALA A 71 -0.02 -5.33 -4.40
C ALA A 71 -0.54 -4.40 -5.51
N GLU A 72 -1.75 -4.66 -6.01
CA GLU A 72 -2.41 -3.83 -7.02
C GLU A 72 -2.63 -2.39 -6.53
N ASP A 73 -3.09 -2.21 -5.29
CA ASP A 73 -3.33 -0.90 -4.69
C ASP A 73 -2.02 -0.12 -4.50
N ARG A 74 -0.92 -0.78 -4.11
CA ARG A 74 0.41 -0.17 -4.04
C ARG A 74 0.94 0.23 -5.41
N GLU A 75 0.76 -0.62 -6.43
CA GLU A 75 1.15 -0.32 -7.80
C GLU A 75 0.37 0.89 -8.34
N LYS A 76 -0.96 0.91 -8.17
CA LYS A 76 -1.80 2.05 -8.55
C LYS A 76 -1.40 3.34 -7.85
N SER A 77 -1.12 3.26 -6.54
CA SER A 77 -0.70 4.42 -5.76
C SER A 77 0.65 4.96 -6.22
N ALA A 78 1.60 4.07 -6.53
CA ALA A 78 2.92 4.42 -7.07
C ALA A 78 2.81 5.04 -8.49
N ALA A 79 1.94 4.49 -9.34
CA ALA A 79 1.67 5.04 -10.66
C ALA A 79 1.05 6.44 -10.59
N LEU A 80 0.06 6.65 -9.71
CA LEU A 80 -0.54 7.97 -9.48
C LEU A 80 0.47 8.98 -8.94
N ALA A 81 1.34 8.57 -8.01
CA ALA A 81 2.40 9.43 -7.51
C ALA A 81 3.41 9.82 -8.61
N THR A 82 3.75 8.87 -9.48
CA THR A 82 4.66 9.09 -10.62
C THR A 82 4.04 10.03 -11.65
N ASP A 83 2.78 9.82 -12.04
CA ASP A 83 2.04 10.71 -12.95
C ASP A 83 1.92 12.13 -12.38
N HIS A 84 1.56 12.23 -11.10
CA HIS A 84 1.48 13.50 -10.41
C HIS A 84 2.84 14.23 -10.40
N HIS A 85 3.94 13.55 -10.07
CA HIS A 85 5.27 14.14 -10.11
C HIS A 85 5.70 14.56 -11.53
N ALA A 86 5.42 13.74 -12.54
CA ALA A 86 5.69 14.07 -13.94
C ALA A 86 4.94 15.34 -14.37
N ARG A 87 3.68 15.48 -13.97
CA ARG A 87 2.88 16.68 -14.24
C ARG A 87 3.47 17.93 -13.59
N LEU A 88 3.93 17.84 -12.35
CA LEU A 88 4.60 18.96 -11.67
C LEU A 88 5.92 19.34 -12.33
N ALA A 89 6.74 18.35 -12.73
CA ALA A 89 7.99 18.59 -13.44
C ALA A 89 7.77 19.30 -14.79
N CYS A 90 6.70 18.94 -15.51
CA CYS A 90 6.27 19.60 -16.73
C CYS A 90 5.94 21.09 -16.48
N TRP A 91 5.14 21.39 -15.44
CA TRP A 91 4.83 22.78 -15.09
C TRP A 91 6.06 23.62 -14.77
N ILE A 92 7.03 23.05 -14.05
CA ILE A 92 8.30 23.72 -13.71
C ILE A 92 9.12 23.99 -14.96
N SER A 93 9.22 23.01 -15.87
CA SER A 93 9.97 23.13 -17.12
C SER A 93 9.38 24.20 -18.04
N ASP A 94 8.05 24.27 -18.13
CA ASP A 94 7.33 25.26 -18.93
C ASP A 94 7.20 26.62 -18.25
N ARG A 95 7.68 26.77 -17.00
CA ARG A 95 7.48 27.96 -16.15
C ARG A 95 6.01 28.36 -16.08
N SER A 96 5.13 27.37 -15.97
CA SER A 96 3.69 27.54 -15.97
C SER A 96 3.24 28.41 -14.79
N PRO A 97 2.19 29.26 -14.95
CA PRO A 97 1.56 29.97 -13.84
C PRO A 97 1.05 29.06 -12.71
N MET A 98 0.89 27.76 -12.99
CA MET A 98 0.50 26.75 -12.00
C MET A 98 1.60 26.43 -10.99
N CYS A 99 2.86 26.84 -11.24
CA CYS A 99 3.97 26.65 -10.30
C CYS A 99 3.65 27.21 -8.91
N LYS A 100 2.87 28.29 -8.80
CA LYS A 100 2.45 28.87 -7.50
C LYS A 100 1.70 27.91 -6.57
N HIS A 101 1.19 26.79 -7.09
CA HIS A 101 0.48 25.77 -6.30
C HIS A 101 1.39 24.61 -5.85
N ILE A 102 2.63 24.58 -6.32
CA ILE A 102 3.59 23.55 -5.93
C ILE A 102 4.09 23.85 -4.52
N THR A 103 3.91 22.89 -3.62
CA THR A 103 4.32 23.04 -2.22
C THR A 103 5.82 22.77 -2.05
N PRO A 104 6.48 23.32 -1.01
CA PRO A 104 7.89 23.04 -0.73
C PRO A 104 8.21 21.55 -0.55
N THR A 105 7.27 20.79 0.02
CA THR A 105 7.39 19.33 0.15
C THR A 105 7.42 18.64 -1.21
N GLN A 106 6.56 19.05 -2.14
CA GLN A 106 6.57 18.53 -3.52
C GLN A 106 7.85 18.91 -4.26
N VAL A 107 8.34 20.14 -4.09
CA VAL A 107 9.63 20.56 -4.67
C VAL A 107 10.77 19.66 -4.17
N THR A 108 10.80 19.38 -2.86
CA THR A 108 11.82 18.50 -2.26
C THR A 108 11.71 17.08 -2.82
N ALA A 109 10.50 16.56 -2.99
CA ALA A 109 10.26 15.23 -3.56
C ALA A 109 10.70 15.15 -5.04
N LEU A 110 10.46 16.19 -5.83
CA LEU A 110 10.87 16.27 -7.24
C LEU A 110 12.40 16.35 -7.39
N LEU A 111 13.07 17.09 -6.51
CA LEU A 111 14.55 17.14 -6.44
C LEU A 111 15.14 15.79 -6.04
N ALA A 112 14.59 15.15 -5.00
CA ALA A 112 15.04 13.83 -4.55
C ALA A 112 14.85 12.76 -5.64
N SER A 113 13.79 12.88 -6.44
CA SER A 113 13.50 12.00 -7.57
C SER A 113 14.27 12.38 -8.84
N GLN A 114 15.11 13.42 -8.81
CA GLN A 114 15.88 13.94 -9.95
C GLN A 114 15.02 14.31 -11.18
N LEU A 115 13.71 14.57 -10.98
CA LEU A 115 12.79 14.92 -12.06
C LEU A 115 12.94 16.37 -12.51
N VAL A 116 13.53 17.22 -11.66
CA VAL A 116 13.83 18.62 -11.92
C VAL A 116 15.17 19.00 -11.27
N THR A 117 15.80 20.04 -11.78
CA THR A 117 17.04 20.60 -11.23
C THR A 117 16.78 21.83 -10.36
N GLU A 118 17.73 22.16 -9.48
CA GLU A 118 17.63 23.36 -8.64
C GLU A 118 17.56 24.65 -9.49
N ALA A 119 18.27 24.68 -10.62
CA ALA A 119 18.20 25.80 -11.57
C ALA A 119 16.79 25.98 -12.17
N GLN A 120 16.10 24.87 -12.50
CA GLN A 120 14.72 24.94 -13.00
C GLN A 120 13.73 25.44 -11.94
N ILE A 121 13.91 25.01 -10.68
CA ILE A 121 13.09 25.46 -9.55
C ILE A 121 13.28 26.96 -9.29
N GLN A 122 14.52 27.44 -9.31
CA GLN A 122 14.83 28.87 -9.17
C GLN A 122 14.24 29.68 -10.34
N ALA A 123 14.40 29.19 -11.58
CA ALA A 123 13.85 29.84 -12.76
C ALA A 123 12.31 29.88 -12.78
N ALA A 124 11.65 28.92 -12.13
CA ALA A 124 10.20 28.88 -11.93
C ALA A 124 9.71 29.72 -10.74
N GLY A 125 10.62 30.37 -9.99
CA GLY A 125 10.27 31.23 -8.85
C GLY A 125 9.82 30.47 -7.61
N LEU A 126 10.15 29.17 -7.51
CA LEU A 126 9.75 28.30 -6.39
C LEU A 126 10.73 28.31 -5.23
N ARG A 127 11.95 28.82 -5.46
CA ARG A 127 13.00 28.97 -4.46
C ARG A 127 13.82 30.20 -4.82
N THR A 128 13.98 31.12 -3.86
CA THR A 128 14.87 32.29 -3.95
C THR A 128 16.27 31.94 -3.49
#